data_AF-A0A8D9GXX6-F1
#
_entry.id   AF-A0A8D9GXX6-F1
#
_cell.length_a   1.000
_cell.length_b   1.000
_cell.length_c   1.000
_cell.angle_alpha   90.00
_cell.angle_beta   90.00
_cell.angle_gamma   90.00
#
_symmetry.space_group_name_H-M   'P 1'
#
loop_
_entity.id
_entity.type
_entity.pdbx_description
1 polymer ?
#
loop_
_entity_poly.entity_id
_entity_poly.type
_entity_poly.pdbx_seq_one_letter_code
_entity_poly.pdbx_strand_id
1 'polypeptide(L)'
;MNGSKSTTFSTGAVYKAIKHHNPLVDWSKTVWCPRGTPNHRFLQFLLNCCPARDRLLSWGLNTPSTCLLCNSSDESRSHLFFECVYSSQVWHNIGNRSGLTISSSWDQTLTALHHLSGP
;
A
#
# COMPACT_ATOMS: atom_id res chain seq x y z
N MET A 1 26.69 12.56 12.34
CA MET A 1 26.25 13.07 13.65
C MET A 1 27.31 14.06 14.16
N ASN A 2 27.14 15.35 13.91
CA ASN A 2 28.01 16.37 14.52
C ASN A 2 27.55 16.53 15.97
N GLY A 3 28.41 16.17 16.92
CA GLY A 3 28.16 16.10 18.36
C GLY A 3 27.94 17.44 19.05
N SER A 4 27.04 18.28 18.52
CA SER A 4 26.61 19.52 19.13
C SER A 4 25.68 19.19 20.30
N LYS A 5 26.07 19.54 21.53
CA LYS A 5 25.22 19.36 22.71
C LYS A 5 24.03 20.33 22.63
N SER A 6 22.82 19.79 22.49
CA SER A 6 21.58 20.58 22.57
C SER A 6 21.08 20.60 24.01
N THR A 7 20.65 21.76 24.50
CA THR A 7 20.07 21.95 25.84
C THR A 7 18.62 21.46 25.95
N THR A 8 18.00 21.09 24.83
CA THR A 8 16.60 20.65 24.78
C THR A 8 16.48 19.30 24.09
N PHE A 9 15.88 18.33 24.78
CA PHE A 9 15.58 17.03 24.16
C PHE A 9 14.41 17.18 23.19
N SER A 10 14.62 16.75 21.94
CA SER A 10 13.58 16.70 20.92
C SER A 10 13.46 15.29 20.38
N THR A 11 12.36 14.63 20.68
CA THR A 11 12.00 13.33 20.11
C THR A 11 12.00 13.38 18.58
N GLY A 12 11.61 14.50 17.98
CA GLY A 12 11.61 14.70 16.53
C GLY A 12 13.02 14.74 15.93
N ALA A 13 13.97 15.38 16.61
CA ALA A 13 15.38 15.42 16.18
C ALA A 13 16.04 14.04 16.27
N VAL A 14 15.79 13.32 17.36
CA VAL A 14 16.27 11.94 17.56
C VAL A 14 15.66 11.01 16.52
N TYR A 15 14.33 11.08 16.31
CA TYR A 15 13.65 10.28 15.28
C TYR A 15 14.21 10.55 13.88
N LYS A 16 14.44 11.82 13.51
CA LYS A 16 15.03 12.19 12.21
C LYS A 16 16.46 11.66 12.04
N ALA A 17 17.22 11.54 13.12
CA ALA A 17 18.58 10.99 13.10
C ALA A 17 18.61 9.45 13.00
N ILE A 18 17.62 8.76 13.57
CA ILE A 18 17.52 7.29 13.58
C ILE A 18 16.79 6.77 12.33
N LYS A 19 15.82 7.54 11.82
CA LYS A 19 15.02 7.18 10.67
C LYS A 19 15.93 7.01 9.45
N HIS A 20 15.94 5.80 8.89
CA HIS A 20 16.49 5.58 7.56
C HIS A 20 15.64 6.35 6.55
N HIS A 21 16.29 7.23 5.78
CA HIS A 21 15.65 8.03 4.75
C HIS A 21 15.31 7.13 3.56
N ASN A 22 14.19 6.42 3.63
CA ASN A 22 13.65 5.70 2.48
C ASN A 22 13.14 6.69 1.43
N PRO A 23 13.27 6.37 0.13
CA PRO A 23 12.75 7.21 -0.93
C PRO A 23 11.25 7.40 -0.76
N LEU A 24 10.77 8.59 -1.16
CA LEU A 24 9.34 8.85 -1.26
C LEU A 24 8.75 7.88 -2.28
N VAL A 25 7.74 7.13 -1.86
CA VAL A 25 7.01 6.19 -2.70
C VAL A 25 5.90 6.92 -3.46
N ASP A 26 5.72 6.61 -4.74
CA ASP A 26 4.79 7.34 -5.61
C ASP A 26 3.34 7.31 -5.12
N TRP A 27 2.92 6.20 -4.50
CA TRP A 27 1.58 6.04 -3.94
C TRP A 27 1.31 6.96 -2.72
N SER A 28 2.35 7.50 -2.07
CA SER A 28 2.18 8.32 -0.85
C SER A 28 1.36 9.57 -1.10
N LYS A 29 1.51 10.20 -2.28
CA LYS A 29 0.73 11.40 -2.66
C LYS A 29 -0.75 11.06 -2.84
N THR A 30 -1.06 9.86 -3.36
CA THR A 30 -2.43 9.37 -3.51
C THR A 30 -3.09 9.17 -2.15
N VAL A 31 -2.38 8.51 -1.22
CA VAL A 31 -2.91 8.19 0.11
C VAL A 31 -3.10 9.43 0.96
N TRP A 32 -2.17 10.39 0.90
CA TRP A 32 -2.19 11.60 1.71
C TRP A 32 -2.79 12.82 0.99
N CYS A 33 -3.63 12.60 -0.03
CA CYS A 33 -4.30 13.69 -0.76
C CYS A 33 -5.12 14.58 0.20
N PRO A 34 -4.86 15.89 0.29
CA PRO A 34 -5.48 16.79 1.28
C PRO A 34 -7.02 16.81 1.24
N ARG A 35 -7.62 16.55 0.08
CA ARG A 35 -9.07 16.52 -0.15
C ARG A 35 -9.70 15.13 0.02
N GLY A 36 -8.91 14.10 0.35
CA GLY A 36 -9.40 12.73 0.50
C GLY A 36 -10.16 12.52 1.81
N THR A 37 -11.21 11.70 1.78
CA THR A 37 -11.94 11.27 2.98
C THR A 37 -11.02 10.45 3.91
N PRO A 38 -10.94 10.75 5.22
CA PRO A 38 -10.01 10.09 6.14
C PRO A 38 -10.07 8.56 6.13
N ASN A 39 -11.28 7.98 6.05
CA ASN A 39 -11.49 6.53 5.99
C ASN A 39 -10.83 5.88 4.77
N HIS A 40 -10.87 6.53 3.60
CA HIS A 40 -10.27 6.00 2.39
C HIS A 40 -8.74 6.09 2.43
N ARG A 41 -8.18 7.12 3.07
CA ARG A 41 -6.72 7.22 3.29
C ARG A 41 -6.21 6.09 4.17
N PHE A 42 -6.92 5.80 5.25
CA PHE A 42 -6.57 4.71 6.16
C PHE A 42 -6.61 3.35 5.46
N LEU A 43 -7.67 3.10 4.67
CA LEU A 43 -7.78 1.86 3.91
C LEU A 43 -6.65 1.72 2.89
N GLN A 44 -6.35 2.76 2.11
CA GLN A 44 -5.26 2.72 1.13
C GLN A 44 -3.88 2.59 1.79
N PHE A 45 -3.66 3.22 2.95
CA PHE A 45 -2.44 3.03 3.72
C PHE A 45 -2.29 1.57 4.17
N LEU A 46 -3.34 0.98 4.76
CA LEU A 46 -3.34 -0.41 5.17
C LEU A 46 -3.06 -1.34 3.98
N LEU A 47 -3.63 -1.10 2.81
CA LEU A 47 -3.38 -1.90 1.62
C LEU A 47 -1.90 -1.87 1.17
N ASN A 48 -1.20 -0.74 1.35
CA ASN A 48 0.21 -0.58 0.99
C ASN A 48 1.19 -1.02 2.10
N CYS A 49 0.72 -1.04 3.35
CA CYS A 49 1.51 -1.46 4.51
C CYS A 49 1.27 -2.91 4.92
N CYS A 50 0.20 -3.55 4.45
CA CYS A 50 -0.08 -4.95 4.71
C CYS A 50 1.10 -5.81 4.23
N PRO A 51 1.71 -6.61 5.13
CA PRO A 51 2.76 -7.53 4.73
C PRO A 51 2.12 -8.73 4.03
N ALA A 52 2.13 -8.74 2.68
CA ALA A 52 1.93 -9.97 1.93
C ALA A 52 3.16 -10.89 2.11
N ARG A 53 3.04 -12.17 1.71
CA ARG A 53 4.13 -13.15 1.91
C ARG A 53 5.44 -12.73 1.27
N ASP A 54 5.41 -11.98 0.17
CA ASP A 54 6.58 -11.33 -0.43
C ASP A 54 7.40 -10.51 0.59
N ARG A 55 6.73 -9.73 1.43
CA ARG A 55 7.35 -8.88 2.45
C ARG A 55 7.81 -9.70 3.66
N LEU A 56 7.05 -10.71 4.07
CA LEU A 56 7.45 -11.61 5.15
C LEU A 56 8.74 -12.36 4.80
N LEU A 57 8.83 -12.86 3.56
CA LEU A 57 10.03 -13.48 3.02
C LEU A 57 11.22 -12.51 2.99
N SER A 58 11.01 -11.25 2.61
CA SER A 58 12.06 -10.21 2.63
C SER A 58 12.60 -9.93 4.04
N TRP A 59 11.81 -10.20 5.08
CA TRP A 59 12.22 -10.09 6.48
C TRP A 59 12.92 -11.35 7.00
N GLY A 60 13.09 -12.38 6.17
CA GLY A 60 13.73 -13.64 6.53
C GLY A 60 12.81 -14.63 7.26
N LEU A 61 11.49 -14.39 7.25
CA LEU A 61 10.53 -15.35 7.81
C LEU A 61 10.38 -16.53 6.85
N ASN A 62 10.48 -17.75 7.38
CA ASN A 62 10.27 -18.97 6.60
C ASN A 62 8.76 -19.23 6.43
N THR A 63 8.17 -18.64 5.40
CA THR A 63 6.77 -18.81 5.04
C THR A 63 6.64 -19.18 3.56
N PRO A 64 5.71 -20.06 3.16
CA PRO A 64 5.47 -20.34 1.75
C PRO A 64 5.11 -19.06 0.99
N SER A 65 5.66 -18.88 -0.21
CA SER A 65 5.41 -17.70 -1.06
C SER A 65 4.03 -17.71 -1.69
N THR A 66 3.43 -18.89 -1.88
CA THR A 66 2.17 -19.08 -2.62
C THR A 66 0.99 -18.35 -1.97
N CYS A 67 0.11 -17.75 -2.75
CA CYS A 67 -1.11 -17.10 -2.26
C CYS A 67 -2.12 -18.13 -1.73
N LEU A 68 -2.66 -17.90 -0.53
CA LEU A 68 -3.64 -18.79 0.10
C LEU A 68 -5.00 -18.81 -0.60
N LEU A 69 -5.35 -17.74 -1.32
CA LEU A 69 -6.67 -17.61 -1.92
C LEU A 69 -6.80 -18.41 -3.22
N CYS A 70 -5.76 -18.40 -4.06
CA CYS A 70 -5.76 -19.10 -5.35
C CYS A 70 -4.88 -20.36 -5.36
N ASN A 71 -3.94 -20.48 -4.41
CA ASN A 71 -2.96 -21.56 -4.32
C ASN A 71 -2.17 -21.85 -5.62
N SER A 72 -2.01 -20.84 -6.50
CA SER A 72 -1.48 -21.03 -7.85
C SER A 72 -0.29 -20.12 -8.21
N SER A 73 -0.07 -19.03 -7.47
CA SER A 73 0.98 -18.04 -7.75
C SER A 73 1.45 -17.40 -6.46
N ASP A 74 2.60 -16.72 -6.51
CA ASP A 74 3.18 -16.08 -5.33
C ASP A 74 2.33 -14.89 -4.85
N GLU A 75 2.19 -14.77 -3.53
CA GLU A 75 1.44 -13.71 -2.90
C GLU A 75 2.26 -12.44 -2.84
N SER A 76 1.91 -11.52 -3.73
CA SER A 76 2.25 -10.10 -3.63
C SER A 76 0.99 -9.30 -3.32
N ARG A 77 1.16 -8.03 -2.93
CA ARG A 77 0.04 -7.08 -2.80
C ARG A 77 -0.78 -6.97 -4.11
N SER A 78 -0.10 -6.86 -5.25
CA SER A 78 -0.77 -6.76 -6.56
C SER A 78 -1.55 -8.03 -6.86
N HIS A 79 -0.95 -9.19 -6.59
CA HIS A 79 -1.64 -10.46 -6.74
C HIS A 79 -2.86 -10.56 -5.83
N LEU A 80 -2.67 -10.41 -4.51
CA LEU A 80 -3.71 -10.60 -3.50
C LEU A 80 -4.95 -9.75 -3.77
N PHE A 81 -4.78 -8.50 -4.22
CA PHE A 81 -5.90 -7.59 -4.41
C PHE A 81 -6.42 -7.53 -5.84
N PHE A 82 -5.60 -7.74 -6.88
CA PHE A 82 -6.01 -7.42 -8.26
C PHE A 82 -5.89 -8.57 -9.25
N GLU A 83 -4.83 -9.37 -9.16
CA GLU A 83 -4.55 -10.42 -10.15
C GLU A 83 -5.03 -11.80 -9.69
N CYS A 84 -5.27 -12.00 -8.40
CA CYS A 84 -5.77 -13.25 -7.83
C CYS A 84 -7.15 -13.56 -8.39
N VAL A 85 -7.32 -14.79 -8.90
CA VAL A 85 -8.60 -15.27 -9.46
C VAL A 85 -9.73 -15.15 -8.44
N TYR A 86 -9.47 -15.46 -7.17
CA TYR A 86 -10.45 -15.31 -6.10
C TYR A 86 -10.85 -13.84 -5.90
N SER A 87 -9.88 -12.94 -5.76
CA SER A 87 -10.13 -11.51 -5.57
C SER A 87 -10.81 -10.87 -6.77
N SER A 88 -10.47 -11.30 -7.99
CA SER A 88 -11.15 -10.87 -9.23
C SER A 88 -12.65 -11.18 -9.19
N GLN A 89 -13.04 -12.36 -8.72
CA GLN A 89 -14.46 -12.72 -8.55
C GLN A 89 -15.16 -11.83 -7.52
N VAL A 90 -14.48 -11.52 -6.40
CA VAL A 90 -15.01 -10.59 -5.39
C VAL A 90 -15.25 -9.20 -5.99
N TRP A 91 -14.25 -8.66 -6.71
CA TRP A 91 -14.37 -7.36 -7.36
C TRP A 91 -15.43 -7.33 -8.45
N HIS A 92 -15.55 -8.40 -9.24
CA HIS A 92 -16.60 -8.52 -10.24
C HIS A 92 -17.99 -8.44 -9.59
N ASN A 93 -18.20 -9.16 -8.49
CA ASN A 93 -19.45 -9.11 -7.74
C ASN A 93 -19.75 -7.72 -7.15
N ILE A 94 -18.75 -7.04 -6.61
CA ILE A 94 -18.90 -5.68 -6.06
C ILE A 94 -19.16 -4.66 -7.18
N GLY A 95 -18.42 -4.78 -8.29
CA GLY A 95 -18.54 -3.92 -9.46
C GLY A 95 -19.94 -4.02 -10.08
N ASN A 96 -20.45 -5.24 -10.25
CA ASN A 96 -21.81 -5.47 -10.75
C ASN A 96 -22.89 -4.82 -9.87
N ARG A 97 -22.69 -4.78 -8.54
CA ARG A 97 -23.64 -4.16 -7.61
C ARG A 97 -23.55 -2.63 -7.57
N SER A 98 -22.36 -2.08 -7.85
CA SER A 98 -22.09 -0.65 -7.77
C SER A 98 -22.10 0.06 -9.13
N GLY A 99 -22.21 -0.68 -10.23
CA GLY A 99 -22.08 -0.15 -11.60
C GLY A 99 -20.64 0.27 -11.95
N LEU A 100 -19.66 -0.21 -11.20
CA LEU A 100 -18.24 0.14 -11.37
C LEU A 100 -17.50 -0.98 -12.11
N THR A 101 -16.68 -0.59 -13.08
CA THR A 101 -15.70 -1.50 -13.69
C THR A 101 -14.40 -1.40 -12.90
N ILE A 102 -14.03 -2.46 -12.20
CA ILE A 102 -12.80 -2.50 -11.39
C ILE A 102 -11.66 -3.05 -12.24
N SER A 103 -10.54 -2.33 -12.27
CA SER A 103 -9.33 -2.76 -12.97
C SER A 103 -8.65 -3.93 -12.23
N SER A 104 -8.05 -4.84 -13.00
CA SER A 104 -7.21 -5.94 -12.49
C SER A 104 -5.75 -5.53 -12.24
N SER A 105 -5.44 -4.23 -12.30
CA SER A 105 -4.10 -3.72 -12.03
C SER A 105 -4.15 -2.57 -11.02
N TRP A 106 -3.25 -2.64 -10.04
CA TRP A 106 -3.05 -1.56 -9.09
C TRP A 106 -2.58 -0.28 -9.77
N ASP A 107 -1.65 -0.36 -10.71
CA ASP A 107 -1.07 0.81 -11.37
C ASP A 107 -2.10 1.51 -12.26
N GLN A 108 -2.95 0.74 -12.94
CA GLN A 108 -4.08 1.30 -13.67
C GLN A 108 -5.09 1.95 -12.72
N THR A 109 -5.34 1.36 -11.56
CA THR A 109 -6.21 1.94 -10.53
C THR A 109 -5.63 3.25 -9.99
N LEU A 110 -4.32 3.31 -9.70
CA LEU A 110 -3.64 4.53 -9.27
C LEU A 110 -3.69 5.62 -10.35
N THR A 111 -3.43 5.24 -11.61
CA THR A 111 -3.50 6.15 -12.75
C THR A 111 -4.92 6.72 -12.89
N ALA A 112 -5.95 5.87 -12.82
CA ALA A 112 -7.34 6.31 -12.84
C ALA A 112 -7.66 7.24 -11.67
N LEU A 113 -7.21 6.94 -10.45
CA LEU A 113 -7.39 7.82 -9.29
C LEU A 113 -6.69 9.16 -9.44
N HIS A 114 -5.51 9.20 -10.08
CA HIS A 114 -4.81 10.45 -10.38
C HIS A 114 -5.57 11.30 -11.40
N HIS A 115 -6.18 10.68 -12.42
CA HIS A 115 -7.02 11.37 -13.41
C HIS A 115 -8.40 11.77 -12.88
N LEU A 116 -8.92 11.08 -11.86
CA LEU A 116 -10.17 11.42 -11.16
C LEU A 116 -10.00 12.58 -10.14
N SER A 117 -8.79 13.14 -10.03
CA SER A 117 -8.58 14.42 -9.33
C SER A 117 -9.46 15.47 -10.02
N GLY A 118 -10.60 15.77 -9.41
CA GLY A 118 -11.56 16.76 -9.92
C GLY A 118 -10.96 18.15 -10.10
N PRO A 119 -11.70 19.08 -10.72
CA PRO A 119 -11.22 20.38 -11.21
C PRO A 119 -10.45 21.23 -10.18
#